data_AF-A0A8W8KAP8-F1
#
_entry.id   AF-A0A8W8KAP8-F1
#
_cell.length_a   1.000
_cell.length_b   1.000
_cell.length_c   1.000
_cell.angle_alpha   90.00
_cell.angle_beta   90.00
_cell.angle_gamma   90.00
#
_symmetry.space_group_name_H-M   'P 1'
#
loop_
_entity.id
_entity.type
_entity.pdbx_description
1 polymer ?
#
loop_
_entity_poly.entity_id
_entity_poly.type
_entity_poly.pdbx_seq_one_letter_code
_entity_poly.pdbx_strand_id
1 'polypeptide(L)'
;PIDDLATRLSKKYDIRQIAKTKAARFNLATYERHGHYDPDLGYGWINDVAYSSSLLDDYMMQIPGKNNYPGNLIEDTFGMKMFHPTIRGKVLNTGYYHRRYKYDRAGAMGTTTANRGYTDAHMWAAQTNSDHISNIEITDCQKVNNKRVCKQYHPKYSYAIPLEIIYMTPLLSWNPYNLNFHGDARGDAYVTAGGRHGGFNASTAFTGISEKNFYMTPKEFFGEIGHPVYKEAEESAVGVLDHHHNVQKVLPSGTRVFLPSIPGVGRLRTRYPIAPLFREGSSVYKELDALKELVNFIDSHSNLLQDPPSLVGKVPQLQPDAHFRTTLATKDPPGRHYHELFIEHADYERALRHEKITVETTQESSHTHMVEITYDSHSHHWVITQCDGEQHCWDGHSNMLTKID
;
A
#
# COMPACT_ATOMS: atom_id res chain seq x y z
N PRO A 1 9.00 8.09 -4.35
CA PRO A 1 7.93 9.09 -4.17
C PRO A 1 7.30 9.37 -5.53
N ILE A 2 6.06 9.86 -5.54
CA ILE A 2 5.43 10.29 -6.78
C ILE A 2 6.19 11.46 -7.42
N ASP A 3 6.12 11.54 -8.73
CA ASP A 3 6.67 12.69 -9.46
C ASP A 3 5.72 13.90 -9.39
N ASP A 4 5.84 14.66 -8.30
CA ASP A 4 5.28 16.00 -8.18
C ASP A 4 6.16 17.02 -8.92
N LEU A 5 6.01 17.02 -10.24
CA LEU A 5 6.78 17.89 -11.13
C LEU A 5 6.58 19.37 -10.81
N ALA A 6 5.38 19.78 -10.35
CA ALA A 6 5.11 21.17 -9.99
C ALA A 6 5.98 21.62 -8.80
N THR A 7 6.04 20.81 -7.75
CA THR A 7 6.91 21.08 -6.59
C THR A 7 8.38 21.04 -6.98
N ARG A 8 8.79 20.05 -7.80
CA ARG A 8 10.17 19.94 -8.31
C ARG A 8 10.60 21.15 -9.13
N LEU A 9 9.77 21.61 -10.07
CA LEU A 9 10.07 22.78 -10.90
C LEU A 9 10.15 24.06 -10.08
N SER A 10 9.21 24.28 -9.17
CA SER A 10 9.20 25.47 -8.29
C SER A 10 10.44 25.54 -7.41
N LYS A 11 10.89 24.39 -6.87
CA LYS A 11 12.07 24.31 -5.98
C LYS A 11 13.37 24.06 -6.72
N LYS A 12 13.33 23.80 -8.02
CA LYS A 12 14.46 23.34 -8.84
C LYS A 12 15.11 22.07 -8.28
N TYR A 13 14.27 21.13 -7.81
CA TYR A 13 14.72 19.86 -7.24
C TYR A 13 14.64 18.73 -8.26
N ASP A 14 15.67 17.88 -8.28
CA ASP A 14 15.57 16.57 -8.89
C ASP A 14 14.75 15.59 -8.01
N ILE A 15 14.48 14.40 -8.53
CA ILE A 15 13.68 13.39 -7.82
C ILE A 15 14.35 12.90 -6.53
N ARG A 16 15.69 12.89 -6.49
CA ARG A 16 16.49 12.46 -5.31
C ARG A 16 16.39 13.49 -4.19
N GLN A 17 16.47 14.76 -4.56
CA GLN A 17 16.37 15.88 -3.64
C GLN A 17 14.98 15.96 -3.03
N ILE A 18 13.90 15.91 -3.84
CA ILE A 18 12.53 15.98 -3.31
C ILE A 18 12.23 14.80 -2.38
N ALA A 19 12.71 13.60 -2.69
CA ALA A 19 12.52 12.38 -1.89
C ALA A 19 13.01 12.53 -0.44
N LYS A 20 14.09 13.31 -0.24
CA LYS A 20 14.70 13.58 1.08
C LYS A 20 14.04 14.73 1.85
N THR A 21 12.92 15.27 1.36
CA THR A 21 12.19 16.37 2.00
C THR A 21 10.86 15.92 2.64
N LYS A 22 10.33 16.73 3.55
CA LYS A 22 9.00 16.53 4.14
C LYS A 22 7.85 16.69 3.11
N ALA A 23 8.14 17.26 1.94
CA ALA A 23 7.16 17.44 0.87
C ALA A 23 6.96 16.16 0.02
N ALA A 24 7.86 15.19 0.09
CA ALA A 24 7.71 13.94 -0.65
C ALA A 24 6.40 13.22 -0.27
N ARG A 25 5.77 12.64 -1.29
CA ARG A 25 4.58 11.78 -1.18
C ARG A 25 4.86 10.44 -1.85
N PHE A 26 4.24 9.37 -1.40
CA PHE A 26 4.59 8.00 -1.79
C PHE A 26 3.35 7.24 -2.27
N ASN A 27 3.54 6.36 -3.25
CA ASN A 27 2.55 5.36 -3.62
C ASN A 27 2.71 4.12 -2.76
N LEU A 28 1.63 3.39 -2.57
CA LEU A 28 1.65 2.08 -1.93
C LEU A 28 1.94 1.02 -2.99
N ALA A 29 2.99 0.23 -2.79
CA ALA A 29 3.29 -0.89 -3.65
C ALA A 29 2.23 -1.99 -3.48
N THR A 30 1.81 -2.58 -4.60
CA THR A 30 0.84 -3.69 -4.61
C THR A 30 1.44 -5.03 -4.22
N TYR A 31 2.76 -5.16 -4.14
CA TYR A 31 3.46 -6.30 -3.56
C TYR A 31 4.90 -5.92 -3.20
N GLU A 32 5.49 -6.51 -2.16
CA GLU A 32 6.86 -6.21 -1.70
C GLU A 32 7.91 -6.43 -2.80
N ARG A 33 7.68 -7.40 -3.70
CA ARG A 33 8.66 -7.75 -4.74
C ARG A 33 8.54 -6.97 -6.04
N HIS A 34 7.48 -6.17 -6.21
CA HIS A 34 7.33 -5.29 -7.37
C HIS A 34 7.66 -3.84 -7.04
N GLY A 35 8.39 -3.59 -5.96
CA GLY A 35 8.94 -2.27 -5.71
C GLY A 35 10.28 -2.37 -5.02
N HIS A 36 11.26 -1.61 -5.50
CA HIS A 36 12.52 -1.45 -4.80
C HIS A 36 12.57 -0.06 -4.21
N TYR A 37 12.68 0.05 -2.88
CA TYR A 37 12.98 1.30 -2.22
C TYR A 37 14.47 1.34 -1.87
N ASP A 38 15.18 2.33 -2.40
CA ASP A 38 16.56 2.61 -2.03
C ASP A 38 16.55 3.64 -0.88
N PRO A 39 16.96 3.25 0.35
CA PRO A 39 16.96 4.16 1.50
C PRO A 39 17.93 5.35 1.34
N ASP A 40 19.05 5.16 0.65
CA ASP A 40 20.08 6.19 0.46
C ASP A 40 19.62 7.24 -0.54
N LEU A 41 18.90 6.81 -1.56
CA LEU A 41 18.26 7.70 -2.53
C LEU A 41 16.96 8.30 -1.98
N GLY A 42 16.28 7.60 -1.06
CA GLY A 42 15.00 7.99 -0.49
C GLY A 42 13.81 7.75 -1.42
N TYR A 43 14.06 7.10 -2.56
CA TYR A 43 13.06 6.76 -3.57
C TYR A 43 13.32 5.38 -4.17
N GLY A 44 12.37 4.97 -5.00
CA GLY A 44 12.33 3.66 -5.56
C GLY A 44 11.54 3.64 -6.85
N TRP A 45 11.41 2.46 -7.42
CA TRP A 45 10.47 2.15 -8.48
C TRP A 45 9.43 1.17 -7.96
N ILE A 46 8.25 1.18 -8.58
CA ILE A 46 7.18 0.21 -8.35
C ILE A 46 6.68 -0.21 -9.72
N ASN A 47 6.63 -1.51 -9.99
CA ASN A 47 5.92 -2.10 -11.11
C ASN A 47 4.55 -2.50 -10.58
N ASP A 48 3.53 -1.71 -10.89
CA ASP A 48 2.20 -2.01 -10.38
C ASP A 48 1.54 -3.06 -11.28
N VAL A 49 1.48 -4.31 -10.80
CA VAL A 49 0.69 -5.33 -11.48
C VAL A 49 -0.77 -5.07 -11.15
N ALA A 50 -1.51 -4.63 -12.17
CA ALA A 50 -2.95 -4.46 -12.06
C ALA A 50 -3.55 -5.77 -11.50
N TYR A 51 -4.37 -5.65 -10.45
CA TYR A 51 -5.05 -6.80 -9.84
C TYR A 51 -4.11 -7.77 -9.11
N SER A 52 -3.08 -7.28 -8.41
CA SER A 52 -2.36 -8.05 -7.37
C SER A 52 -2.89 -7.76 -5.95
N SER A 53 -2.69 -8.67 -5.00
CA SER A 53 -2.98 -8.46 -3.57
C SER A 53 -1.74 -7.97 -2.86
N SER A 54 -1.84 -6.88 -2.11
CA SER A 54 -0.72 -6.29 -1.38
C SER A 54 -0.60 -6.80 0.05
N LEU A 55 0.59 -6.67 0.63
CA LEU A 55 0.79 -6.90 2.06
C LEU A 55 -0.16 -6.04 2.91
N LEU A 56 -0.45 -4.82 2.46
CA LEU A 56 -1.43 -3.97 3.11
C LEU A 56 -2.86 -4.53 2.99
N ASP A 57 -3.23 -5.18 1.89
CA ASP A 57 -4.52 -5.86 1.79
C ASP A 57 -4.65 -6.96 2.82
N ASP A 58 -3.61 -7.77 2.99
CA ASP A 58 -3.60 -8.86 3.96
C ASP A 58 -3.74 -8.33 5.39
N TYR A 59 -3.09 -7.20 5.72
CA TYR A 59 -3.27 -6.54 7.02
C TYR A 59 -4.65 -5.92 7.17
N MET A 60 -5.16 -5.23 6.15
CA MET A 60 -6.48 -4.61 6.20
C MET A 60 -7.58 -5.66 6.38
N MET A 61 -7.45 -6.83 5.74
CA MET A 61 -8.40 -7.95 5.92
C MET A 61 -8.39 -8.55 7.33
N GLN A 62 -7.41 -8.22 8.17
CA GLN A 62 -7.36 -8.58 9.59
C GLN A 62 -7.89 -7.49 10.52
N ILE A 63 -8.09 -6.26 10.00
CA ILE A 63 -8.61 -5.14 10.79
C ILE A 63 -10.14 -5.15 10.71
N PRO A 64 -10.85 -5.27 11.84
CA PRO A 64 -12.31 -5.21 11.83
C PRO A 64 -12.78 -3.80 11.50
N GLY A 65 -13.89 -3.72 10.78
CA GLY A 65 -14.62 -2.47 10.59
C GLY A 65 -15.32 -2.01 11.86
N LYS A 66 -16.35 -1.18 11.70
CA LYS A 66 -17.13 -0.62 12.82
C LYS A 66 -17.98 -1.63 13.59
N ASN A 67 -17.99 -2.90 13.18
CA ASN A 67 -18.54 -4.02 13.98
C ASN A 67 -17.55 -4.62 14.99
N ASN A 68 -16.30 -4.15 15.01
CA ASN A 68 -15.22 -4.69 15.85
C ASN A 68 -14.99 -6.20 15.64
N TYR A 69 -14.16 -6.82 16.47
CA TYR A 69 -13.75 -8.23 16.37
C TYR A 69 -14.87 -9.28 16.25
N PRO A 70 -16.06 -9.15 16.88
CA PRO A 70 -17.14 -10.13 16.70
C PRO A 70 -17.87 -9.98 15.35
N GLY A 71 -17.49 -9.02 14.50
CA GLY A 71 -18.10 -8.81 13.19
C GLY A 71 -17.88 -9.99 12.24
N ASN A 72 -18.91 -10.81 12.04
CA ASN A 72 -18.99 -11.76 10.95
C ASN A 72 -20.17 -11.37 10.05
N LEU A 73 -19.87 -10.63 8.98
CA LEU A 73 -20.87 -10.22 8.01
C LEU A 73 -20.55 -10.84 6.66
N ILE A 74 -21.61 -11.12 5.92
CA ILE A 74 -21.53 -11.65 4.57
C ILE A 74 -22.37 -10.72 3.72
N GLU A 75 -21.78 -10.14 2.69
CA GLU A 75 -22.52 -9.38 1.70
C GLU A 75 -23.25 -10.35 0.78
N ASP A 76 -24.55 -10.15 0.63
CA ASP A 76 -25.47 -10.94 -0.20
C ASP A 76 -26.47 -10.06 -0.98
N THR A 77 -26.20 -8.75 -1.07
CA THR A 77 -26.99 -7.81 -1.86
C THR A 77 -27.09 -8.31 -3.31
N PHE A 78 -28.30 -8.20 -3.88
CA PHE A 78 -28.65 -8.76 -5.20
C PHE A 78 -28.53 -10.29 -5.29
N GLY A 79 -28.41 -11.01 -4.17
CA GLY A 79 -28.20 -12.46 -4.14
C GLY A 79 -26.79 -12.87 -4.59
N MET A 80 -25.85 -11.92 -4.65
CA MET A 80 -24.46 -12.16 -5.06
C MET A 80 -23.57 -12.16 -3.83
N LYS A 81 -23.03 -13.32 -3.48
CA LYS A 81 -22.10 -13.44 -2.35
C LYS A 81 -20.71 -12.97 -2.76
N MET A 82 -20.02 -12.32 -1.84
CA MET A 82 -18.61 -12.00 -1.99
C MET A 82 -17.74 -13.14 -1.45
N PHE A 83 -16.71 -13.50 -2.22
CA PHE A 83 -15.74 -14.54 -1.91
C PHE A 83 -14.33 -13.96 -1.81
N HIS A 84 -13.48 -14.68 -1.08
CA HIS A 84 -12.08 -14.35 -0.93
C HIS A 84 -11.39 -14.33 -2.29
N PRO A 85 -10.54 -13.33 -2.59
CA PRO A 85 -9.94 -13.20 -3.92
C PRO A 85 -8.95 -14.32 -4.26
N THR A 86 -8.27 -14.87 -3.26
CA THR A 86 -7.21 -15.88 -3.43
C THR A 86 -7.55 -17.27 -2.91
N ILE A 87 -8.66 -17.44 -2.17
CA ILE A 87 -9.02 -18.73 -1.54
C ILE A 87 -10.38 -19.16 -2.08
N ARG A 88 -10.38 -20.21 -2.92
CA ARG A 88 -11.60 -20.70 -3.57
C ARG A 88 -12.68 -21.09 -2.57
N GLY A 89 -13.93 -20.72 -2.87
CA GLY A 89 -15.11 -21.12 -2.10
C GLY A 89 -15.22 -20.49 -0.71
N LYS A 90 -14.19 -19.81 -0.22
CA LYS A 90 -14.21 -19.09 1.05
C LYS A 90 -15.06 -17.84 0.90
N VAL A 91 -16.22 -17.83 1.53
CA VAL A 91 -17.05 -16.61 1.65
C VAL A 91 -16.25 -15.55 2.39
N LEU A 92 -16.25 -14.33 1.85
CA LEU A 92 -15.52 -13.21 2.43
C LEU A 92 -16.30 -12.68 3.65
N ASN A 93 -15.61 -12.56 4.79
CA ASN A 93 -16.16 -11.83 5.92
C ASN A 93 -16.05 -10.33 5.64
N THR A 94 -17.15 -9.72 5.21
CA THR A 94 -17.21 -8.32 4.85
C THR A 94 -17.19 -7.39 6.05
N GLY A 95 -17.28 -7.91 7.29
CA GLY A 95 -17.10 -7.13 8.52
C GLY A 95 -15.67 -6.63 8.75
N TYR A 96 -14.71 -7.12 7.97
CA TYR A 96 -13.30 -6.71 7.98
C TYR A 96 -12.97 -5.90 6.71
N TYR A 97 -11.96 -5.04 6.81
CA TYR A 97 -11.61 -4.15 5.70
C TYR A 97 -11.05 -4.91 4.50
N HIS A 98 -11.71 -4.78 3.35
CA HIS A 98 -11.29 -5.37 2.10
C HIS A 98 -11.54 -4.38 0.95
N ARG A 99 -10.69 -4.42 -0.07
CA ARG A 99 -10.93 -3.73 -1.34
C ARG A 99 -11.14 -4.70 -2.49
N ARG A 100 -10.56 -5.90 -2.43
CA ARG A 100 -10.68 -6.92 -3.49
C ARG A 100 -11.54 -8.10 -3.05
N TYR A 101 -12.35 -8.60 -3.96
CA TYR A 101 -13.23 -9.74 -3.73
C TYR A 101 -13.64 -10.40 -5.06
N LYS A 102 -14.16 -11.63 -4.99
CA LYS A 102 -14.75 -12.35 -6.13
C LYS A 102 -16.27 -12.50 -5.95
N TYR A 103 -17.03 -12.53 -7.02
CA TYR A 103 -18.42 -12.97 -7.03
C TYR A 103 -18.52 -14.43 -7.48
N ASP A 104 -19.64 -15.09 -7.17
CA ASP A 104 -19.97 -16.43 -7.69
C ASP A 104 -20.41 -16.42 -9.16
N ARG A 105 -20.73 -15.25 -9.72
CA ARG A 105 -21.16 -15.06 -11.10
C ARG A 105 -20.41 -13.90 -11.74
N ALA A 106 -20.14 -14.04 -13.03
CA ALA A 106 -19.58 -12.98 -13.85
C ALA A 106 -20.49 -11.74 -13.85
N GLY A 107 -19.88 -10.55 -13.69
CA GLY A 107 -20.57 -9.28 -13.86
C GLY A 107 -20.87 -8.96 -15.32
N ALA A 108 -21.42 -7.76 -15.58
CA ALA A 108 -21.75 -7.30 -16.94
C ALA A 108 -20.52 -7.20 -17.87
N MET A 109 -19.33 -7.01 -17.29
CA MET A 109 -18.04 -7.01 -18.00
C MET A 109 -17.42 -8.41 -18.09
N GLY A 110 -18.15 -9.45 -17.68
CA GLY A 110 -17.70 -10.82 -17.65
C GLY A 110 -16.79 -11.19 -16.47
N THR A 111 -16.15 -10.22 -15.82
CA THR A 111 -15.20 -10.51 -14.74
C THR A 111 -15.90 -10.98 -13.47
N THR A 112 -15.31 -11.96 -12.78
CA THR A 112 -15.75 -12.41 -11.45
C THR A 112 -15.01 -11.69 -10.33
N THR A 113 -13.82 -11.15 -10.61
CA THR A 113 -13.03 -10.37 -9.65
C THR A 113 -13.38 -8.89 -9.73
N ALA A 114 -13.54 -8.26 -8.57
CA ALA A 114 -13.82 -6.84 -8.46
C ALA A 114 -12.92 -6.18 -7.40
N ASN A 115 -12.59 -4.91 -7.66
CA ASN A 115 -11.94 -4.01 -6.72
C ASN A 115 -12.89 -2.86 -6.37
N ARG A 116 -12.92 -2.48 -5.09
CA ARG A 116 -13.56 -1.27 -4.61
C ARG A 116 -12.68 -0.07 -4.99
N GLY A 117 -13.32 1.05 -5.30
CA GLY A 117 -12.60 2.30 -5.58
C GLY A 117 -11.93 2.34 -6.96
N TYR A 118 -12.67 2.12 -8.05
CA TYR A 118 -12.16 2.25 -9.44
C TYR A 118 -11.34 3.53 -9.71
N THR A 119 -11.58 4.60 -8.95
CA THR A 119 -10.86 5.88 -9.00
C THR A 119 -9.81 6.07 -7.91
N ASP A 120 -9.86 5.25 -6.85
CA ASP A 120 -8.98 5.31 -5.69
C ASP A 120 -8.56 3.88 -5.30
N ALA A 121 -7.36 3.49 -5.73
CA ALA A 121 -6.82 2.18 -5.43
C ALA A 121 -6.63 1.95 -3.92
N HIS A 122 -6.53 2.99 -3.09
CA HIS A 122 -6.24 2.91 -1.65
C HIS A 122 -7.50 3.00 -0.78
N MET A 123 -8.67 2.61 -1.28
CA MET A 123 -9.91 2.59 -0.49
C MET A 123 -10.32 1.17 -0.08
N TRP A 124 -10.30 0.89 1.22
CA TRP A 124 -10.87 -0.33 1.80
C TRP A 124 -12.25 -0.06 2.40
N ALA A 125 -13.12 -1.07 2.36
CA ALA A 125 -14.43 -1.00 2.98
C ALA A 125 -14.69 -2.20 3.88
N ALA A 126 -15.45 -1.98 4.96
CA ALA A 126 -15.95 -3.01 5.84
C ALA A 126 -17.44 -2.75 6.11
N GLN A 127 -18.27 -3.77 5.91
CA GLN A 127 -19.69 -3.75 6.23
C GLN A 127 -19.87 -3.64 7.74
N THR A 128 -20.99 -3.05 8.15
CA THR A 128 -21.33 -2.87 9.56
C THR A 128 -22.84 -2.98 9.77
N ASN A 129 -23.26 -3.36 10.97
CA ASN A 129 -24.65 -3.30 11.40
C ASN A 129 -24.89 -2.15 12.38
N SER A 130 -23.86 -1.33 12.66
CA SER A 130 -23.95 -0.24 13.63
C SER A 130 -25.08 0.74 13.28
N ASP A 131 -25.87 1.07 14.28
CA ASP A 131 -26.97 2.02 14.31
C ASP A 131 -26.48 3.44 14.05
N HIS A 132 -25.22 3.72 14.40
CA HIS A 132 -24.58 5.02 14.24
C HIS A 132 -24.13 5.32 12.81
N ILE A 133 -24.32 4.38 11.88
CA ILE A 133 -23.89 4.50 10.48
C ILE A 133 -25.12 4.42 9.57
N SER A 134 -25.25 5.43 8.72
CA SER A 134 -26.34 5.50 7.74
C SER A 134 -26.22 4.37 6.73
N ASN A 135 -27.36 3.79 6.35
CA ASN A 135 -27.44 2.80 5.29
C ASN A 135 -27.57 3.48 3.93
N ILE A 136 -27.19 2.73 2.89
CA ILE A 136 -27.56 3.04 1.51
C ILE A 136 -28.90 2.35 1.26
N GLU A 137 -29.89 3.08 0.76
CA GLU A 137 -31.18 2.50 0.37
C GLU A 137 -31.09 2.00 -1.07
N ILE A 138 -31.22 0.69 -1.25
CA ILE A 138 -31.17 0.05 -2.57
C ILE A 138 -32.48 -0.70 -2.77
N THR A 139 -33.20 -0.39 -3.84
CA THR A 139 -34.39 -1.15 -4.25
C THR A 139 -34.08 -1.87 -5.56
N ASP A 140 -33.96 -3.18 -5.49
CA ASP A 140 -33.84 -4.04 -6.68
C ASP A 140 -35.22 -4.55 -7.08
N CYS A 141 -35.63 -4.33 -8.33
CA CYS A 141 -36.93 -4.77 -8.82
C CYS A 141 -36.75 -5.69 -10.01
N GLN A 142 -37.13 -6.95 -9.84
CA GLN A 142 -37.05 -7.98 -10.89
C GLN A 142 -38.45 -8.40 -11.35
N LYS A 143 -38.59 -8.78 -12.62
CA LYS A 143 -39.81 -9.40 -13.14
C LYS A 143 -39.74 -10.90 -12.89
N VAL A 144 -40.56 -11.40 -11.99
CA VAL A 144 -40.73 -12.85 -11.73
C VAL A 144 -42.14 -13.23 -12.15
N ASN A 145 -42.29 -14.15 -13.11
CA ASN A 145 -43.59 -14.57 -13.67
C ASN A 145 -44.47 -13.40 -14.12
N ASN A 146 -43.92 -12.45 -14.88
CA ASN A 146 -44.57 -11.20 -15.32
C ASN A 146 -45.06 -10.26 -14.21
N LYS A 147 -44.74 -10.51 -12.94
CA LYS A 147 -45.00 -9.61 -11.82
C LYS A 147 -43.71 -8.93 -11.37
N ARG A 148 -43.77 -7.62 -11.14
CA ARG A 148 -42.66 -6.86 -10.58
C ARG A 148 -42.55 -7.17 -9.09
N VAL A 149 -41.46 -7.80 -8.69
CA VAL A 149 -41.11 -8.08 -7.29
C VAL A 149 -39.92 -7.22 -6.94
N CYS A 150 -40.04 -6.38 -5.91
CA CYS A 150 -38.97 -5.51 -5.45
C CYS A 150 -38.44 -5.96 -4.09
N LYS A 151 -37.12 -6.05 -3.94
CA LYS A 151 -36.41 -6.31 -2.69
C LYS A 151 -35.62 -5.07 -2.30
N GLN A 152 -35.77 -4.66 -1.05
CA GLN A 152 -35.00 -3.57 -0.47
C GLN A 152 -33.80 -4.10 0.27
N TYR A 153 -32.67 -3.42 0.13
CA TYR A 153 -31.42 -3.67 0.84
C TYR A 153 -30.98 -2.40 1.55
N HIS A 154 -30.40 -2.57 2.73
CA HIS A 154 -29.93 -1.47 3.58
C HIS A 154 -28.48 -1.70 4.01
N PRO A 155 -27.53 -1.94 3.08
CA PRO A 155 -26.15 -2.16 3.46
C PRO A 155 -25.55 -0.90 4.09
N LYS A 156 -24.72 -1.10 5.10
CA LYS A 156 -23.95 -0.03 5.76
C LYS A 156 -22.48 -0.37 5.67
N TYR A 157 -21.66 0.63 5.41
CA TYR A 157 -20.24 0.48 5.22
C TYR A 157 -19.46 1.53 5.99
N SER A 158 -18.31 1.11 6.49
CA SER A 158 -17.25 1.98 6.96
C SER A 158 -16.08 1.90 5.98
N TYR A 159 -15.41 3.02 5.76
CA TYR A 159 -14.31 3.13 4.80
C TYR A 159 -13.01 3.42 5.56
N ALA A 160 -11.90 2.90 5.02
CA ALA A 160 -10.56 3.20 5.48
C ALA A 160 -9.70 3.61 4.30
N ILE A 161 -9.08 4.79 4.42
CA ILE A 161 -8.20 5.38 3.41
C ILE A 161 -6.91 5.74 4.15
N PRO A 162 -5.79 5.06 3.87
CA PRO A 162 -4.52 5.34 4.52
C PRO A 162 -3.96 6.67 3.98
N LEU A 163 -3.67 7.60 4.88
CA LEU A 163 -3.10 8.90 4.53
C LEU A 163 -1.58 8.94 4.71
N GLU A 164 -1.06 8.09 5.58
CA GLU A 164 0.35 8.05 5.95
C GLU A 164 0.69 6.70 6.59
N ILE A 165 1.87 6.17 6.28
CA ILE A 165 2.50 5.09 7.03
C ILE A 165 3.50 5.68 8.02
N ILE A 166 3.32 5.37 9.31
CA ILE A 166 4.20 5.81 10.39
C ILE A 166 4.87 4.57 10.98
N TYR A 167 6.19 4.47 10.81
CA TYR A 167 6.99 3.45 11.49
C TYR A 167 7.24 3.90 12.93
N MET A 168 6.74 3.10 13.86
CA MET A 168 6.98 3.28 15.29
C MET A 168 8.38 2.79 15.65
N THR A 169 9.06 3.48 16.57
CA THR A 169 10.41 3.12 17.00
C THR A 169 10.44 2.90 18.51
N PRO A 170 11.38 2.06 19.02
CA PRO A 170 11.57 1.89 20.46
C PRO A 170 11.89 3.19 21.22
N LEU A 171 12.30 4.27 20.53
CA LEU A 171 12.58 5.57 21.14
C LEU A 171 11.37 6.16 21.86
N LEU A 172 10.14 5.76 21.48
CA LEU A 172 8.89 6.21 22.11
C LEU A 172 8.74 5.73 23.56
N SER A 173 9.41 4.66 23.96
CA SER A 173 9.38 4.11 25.32
C SER A 173 10.75 4.04 25.97
N TRP A 174 11.82 4.39 25.25
CA TRP A 174 13.17 4.36 25.77
C TRP A 174 13.45 5.59 26.65
N ASN A 175 13.40 5.40 27.96
CA ASN A 175 13.63 6.42 28.98
C ASN A 175 14.86 6.05 29.85
N PRO A 176 16.09 6.18 29.33
CA PRO A 176 17.30 5.70 30.00
C PRO A 176 17.64 6.49 31.28
N TYR A 177 17.19 7.74 31.39
CA TYR A 177 17.38 8.56 32.58
C TYR A 177 16.25 8.44 33.60
N ASN A 178 15.26 7.58 33.34
CA ASN A 178 14.09 7.39 34.19
C ASN A 178 13.38 8.73 34.51
N LEU A 179 13.14 9.57 33.50
CA LEU A 179 12.46 10.86 33.66
C LEU A 179 11.01 10.68 34.12
N ASN A 180 10.56 11.52 35.06
CA ASN A 180 9.20 11.48 35.60
C ASN A 180 8.15 11.90 34.58
N PHE A 181 7.19 11.03 34.29
CA PHE A 181 6.04 11.35 33.44
C PHE A 181 4.85 11.86 34.25
N HIS A 182 4.46 13.11 34.01
CA HIS A 182 3.40 13.79 34.75
C HIS A 182 2.03 13.74 34.05
N GLY A 183 1.92 13.06 32.91
CA GLY A 183 0.65 12.86 32.22
C GLY A 183 0.21 14.04 31.35
N ASP A 184 -1.07 14.36 31.45
CA ASP A 184 -1.84 15.24 30.56
C ASP A 184 -1.64 16.74 30.84
N ALA A 185 -2.65 17.56 30.52
CA ALA A 185 -2.66 19.00 30.72
C ALA A 185 -2.25 19.47 32.14
N ARG A 186 -2.58 18.71 33.19
CA ARG A 186 -2.12 19.04 34.56
C ARG A 186 -0.62 18.79 34.72
N GLY A 187 -0.12 17.72 34.10
CA GLY A 187 1.31 17.43 34.02
C GLY A 187 2.07 18.49 33.22
N ASP A 188 1.53 18.94 32.08
CA ASP A 188 2.15 19.99 31.26
C ASP A 188 2.40 21.28 32.05
N ALA A 189 1.40 21.70 32.84
CA ALA A 189 1.49 22.89 33.69
C ALA A 189 2.53 22.71 34.81
N TYR A 190 2.64 21.50 35.36
CA TYR A 190 3.62 21.17 36.39
C TYR A 190 5.05 21.22 35.85
N VAL A 191 5.28 20.58 34.70
CA VAL A 191 6.60 20.48 34.05
C VAL A 191 7.18 21.86 33.70
N THR A 192 6.32 22.81 33.36
CA THR A 192 6.67 24.19 32.96
C THR A 192 6.52 25.23 34.09
N ALA A 193 6.13 24.80 35.28
CA ALA A 193 5.89 25.68 36.42
C ALA A 193 7.13 26.53 36.76
N GLY A 194 6.89 27.77 37.21
CA GLY A 194 7.97 28.69 37.58
C GLY A 194 8.77 29.24 36.40
N GLY A 195 8.22 29.21 35.18
CA GLY A 195 8.87 29.76 33.98
C GLY A 195 9.89 28.83 33.33
N ARG A 196 9.83 27.52 33.65
CA ARG A 196 10.68 26.49 33.06
C ARG A 196 10.33 26.30 31.59
N HIS A 197 11.36 26.33 30.76
CA HIS A 197 11.24 26.33 29.29
C HIS A 197 12.25 25.37 28.64
N GLY A 198 12.80 24.42 29.41
CA GLY A 198 13.73 23.41 28.90
C GLY A 198 15.16 23.91 28.77
N GLY A 199 15.56 24.93 29.54
CA GLY A 199 16.96 25.39 29.57
C GLY A 199 17.91 24.38 30.21
N PHE A 200 19.23 24.56 30.06
CA PHE A 200 20.24 23.60 30.51
C PHE A 200 20.69 23.77 31.98
N ASN A 201 19.94 24.52 32.78
CA ASN A 201 20.25 24.76 34.19
C ASN A 201 19.08 24.26 35.04
N ALA A 202 19.35 23.87 36.29
CA ALA A 202 18.33 23.25 37.14
C ALA A 202 17.10 24.14 37.43
N SER A 203 17.21 25.46 37.28
CA SER A 203 16.10 26.41 37.44
C SER A 203 15.24 26.60 36.18
N THR A 204 15.79 26.31 35.00
CA THR A 204 15.13 26.55 33.69
C THR A 204 14.77 25.27 32.94
N ALA A 205 15.41 24.16 33.28
CA ALA A 205 15.08 22.81 32.79
C ALA A 205 13.63 22.44 33.13
N PHE A 206 13.03 21.54 32.36
CA PHE A 206 11.71 21.00 32.68
C PHE A 206 11.74 20.11 33.92
N THR A 207 10.69 20.16 34.75
CA THR A 207 10.56 19.29 35.93
C THR A 207 9.92 17.97 35.52
N GLY A 208 10.67 17.13 34.81
CA GLY A 208 10.15 15.89 34.21
C GLY A 208 9.56 16.09 32.80
N ILE A 209 8.73 15.14 32.37
CA ILE A 209 8.12 15.06 31.03
C ILE A 209 6.60 14.97 31.12
N SER A 210 5.92 15.30 30.02
CA SER A 210 4.45 15.26 29.90
C SER A 210 4.03 14.98 28.46
N GLU A 211 2.73 14.88 28.18
CA GLU A 211 2.22 14.65 26.83
C GLU A 211 2.67 15.73 25.82
N LYS A 212 2.70 17.01 26.21
CA LYS A 212 3.22 18.07 25.32
C LYS A 212 4.74 18.18 25.35
N ASN A 213 5.37 17.86 26.50
CA ASN A 213 6.82 17.95 26.68
C ASN A 213 7.43 16.55 26.72
N PHE A 214 7.29 15.81 25.62
CA PHE A 214 7.68 14.41 25.53
C PHE A 214 9.13 14.25 25.05
N TYR A 215 10.09 14.50 25.96
CA TYR A 215 11.53 14.52 25.69
C TYR A 215 12.26 13.44 26.52
N MET A 216 12.62 12.30 25.92
CA MET A 216 13.30 11.21 26.65
C MET A 216 14.59 10.74 25.99
N THR A 217 14.72 10.94 24.68
CA THR A 217 15.83 10.36 23.91
C THR A 217 17.10 11.16 24.21
N PRO A 218 18.17 10.54 24.73
CA PRO A 218 19.42 11.21 25.01
C PRO A 218 19.96 11.97 23.81
N LYS A 219 20.55 13.16 24.03
CA LYS A 219 21.18 13.92 22.93
C LYS A 219 22.29 13.11 22.27
N GLU A 220 23.08 12.42 23.07
CA GLU A 220 24.22 11.61 22.64
C GLU A 220 23.86 10.36 21.84
N PHE A 221 22.58 9.93 21.86
CA PHE A 221 22.14 8.84 20.98
C PHE A 221 22.26 9.24 19.50
N PHE A 222 22.10 10.53 19.22
CA PHE A 222 22.36 11.11 17.91
C PHE A 222 23.80 11.67 17.90
N GLY A 223 24.50 11.56 16.77
CA GLY A 223 25.96 11.77 16.71
C GLY A 223 26.44 13.19 17.01
N GLU A 224 27.76 13.34 17.19
CA GLU A 224 28.41 14.64 17.39
C GLU A 224 28.23 15.60 16.19
N ILE A 225 27.46 16.64 16.46
CA ILE A 225 27.60 18.06 16.13
C ILE A 225 28.84 18.43 15.29
N GLY A 226 28.61 18.86 14.04
CA GLY A 226 29.65 19.50 13.20
C GLY A 226 29.39 19.42 11.70
N HIS A 227 28.63 18.43 11.23
CA HIS A 227 28.14 18.40 9.85
C HIS A 227 26.89 19.31 9.73
N PRO A 228 26.70 20.06 8.62
CA PRO A 228 25.59 20.99 8.45
C PRO A 228 24.18 20.38 8.60
N VAL A 229 24.08 19.04 8.57
CA VAL A 229 22.83 18.28 8.76
C VAL A 229 22.51 18.04 10.26
N TYR A 230 23.48 18.13 11.17
CA TYR A 230 23.31 17.86 12.62
C TYR A 230 22.89 19.07 13.46
N LYS A 231 22.85 20.28 12.88
CA LYS A 231 22.39 21.49 13.58
C LYS A 231 20.94 21.38 14.08
N GLU A 232 20.09 20.65 13.35
CA GLU A 232 18.68 20.42 13.75
C GLU A 232 18.57 19.74 15.13
N ALA A 233 19.48 18.82 15.49
CA ALA A 233 19.44 18.11 16.77
C ALA A 233 19.87 18.99 17.94
N GLU A 234 20.82 19.92 17.72
CA GLU A 234 21.27 20.86 18.74
C GLU A 234 20.25 21.92 19.07
N GLU A 235 19.61 22.49 18.04
CA GLU A 235 18.57 23.50 18.20
C GLU A 235 17.32 22.94 18.89
N SER A 236 17.14 21.62 18.86
CA SER A 236 15.96 20.93 19.39
C SER A 236 16.15 20.31 20.77
N ALA A 237 17.37 20.31 21.33
CA ALA A 237 17.65 19.68 22.61
C ALA A 237 17.15 20.54 23.76
N VAL A 238 16.55 19.91 24.77
CA VAL A 238 16.07 20.57 25.99
C VAL A 238 16.65 19.91 27.24
N GLY A 239 16.77 20.68 28.30
CA GLY A 239 17.10 20.18 29.64
C GLY A 239 15.86 19.66 30.36
N VAL A 240 15.93 18.45 30.89
CA VAL A 240 14.89 17.86 31.75
C VAL A 240 15.53 17.36 33.04
N LEU A 241 14.90 17.62 34.17
CA LEU A 241 15.32 17.11 35.46
C LEU A 241 14.95 15.63 35.62
N ASP A 242 15.93 14.83 36.02
CA ASP A 242 15.71 13.46 36.49
C ASP A 242 15.25 13.44 37.98
N HIS A 243 15.03 12.25 38.53
CA HIS A 243 14.68 12.06 39.94
C HIS A 243 15.73 12.60 40.93
N HIS A 244 16.98 12.71 40.51
CA HIS A 244 18.10 13.19 41.32
C HIS A 244 18.34 14.69 41.14
N HIS A 245 17.44 15.39 40.43
CA HIS A 245 17.56 16.80 40.07
C HIS A 245 18.78 17.12 39.18
N ASN A 246 19.33 16.13 38.47
CA ASN A 246 20.33 16.40 37.44
C ASN A 246 19.63 16.82 36.15
N VAL A 247 20.25 17.77 35.44
CA VAL A 247 19.76 18.21 34.13
C VAL A 247 20.25 17.24 33.07
N GLN A 248 19.32 16.51 32.47
CA GLN A 248 19.57 15.61 31.35
C GLN A 248 19.26 16.33 30.02
N LYS A 249 20.15 16.18 29.04
CA LYS A 249 19.99 16.78 27.71
C LYS A 249 19.31 15.78 26.79
N VAL A 250 18.06 16.06 26.44
CA VAL A 250 17.20 15.14 25.71
C VAL A 250 16.54 15.80 24.51
N LEU A 251 16.12 14.98 23.57
CA LEU A 251 15.38 15.36 22.39
C LEU A 251 13.94 14.80 22.41
N PRO A 252 13.01 15.39 21.64
CA PRO A 252 11.64 14.88 21.54
C PRO A 252 11.60 13.42 21.09
N SER A 253 10.92 12.55 21.83
CA SER A 253 10.87 11.11 21.53
C SER A 253 9.66 10.70 20.69
N GLY A 254 8.79 11.65 20.37
CA GLY A 254 7.58 11.44 19.57
C GLY A 254 7.84 11.11 18.10
N THR A 255 6.76 10.97 17.34
CA THR A 255 6.82 10.65 15.91
C THR A 255 7.42 11.82 15.11
N ARG A 256 8.41 11.52 14.26
CA ARG A 256 9.08 12.50 13.40
C ARG A 256 8.99 12.09 11.95
N VAL A 257 9.11 13.04 11.02
CA VAL A 257 9.25 12.68 9.60
C VAL A 257 10.62 12.06 9.36
N PHE A 258 11.65 12.71 9.88
CA PHE A 258 13.01 12.21 9.90
C PHE A 258 13.51 12.19 11.34
N LEU A 259 14.15 11.09 11.72
CA LEU A 259 14.99 11.08 12.89
C LEU A 259 16.25 11.92 12.62
N PRO A 260 16.82 12.56 13.65
CA PRO A 260 18.20 13.03 13.56
C PRO A 260 19.12 11.87 13.19
N SER A 261 20.25 12.18 12.56
CA SER A 261 21.16 11.15 12.09
C SER A 261 21.80 10.40 13.27
N ILE A 262 21.78 9.07 13.19
CA ILE A 262 22.29 8.15 14.21
C ILE A 262 23.69 7.69 13.77
N PRO A 263 24.71 7.72 14.65
CA PRO A 263 26.06 7.26 14.31
C PRO A 263 26.05 5.84 13.73
N GLY A 264 26.72 5.65 12.60
CA GLY A 264 26.78 4.34 11.91
C GLY A 264 25.52 3.92 11.15
N VAL A 265 24.42 4.67 11.24
CA VAL A 265 23.15 4.37 10.56
C VAL A 265 22.73 5.48 9.59
N GLY A 266 22.98 6.74 9.94
CA GLY A 266 22.58 7.90 9.14
C GLY A 266 21.17 8.41 9.46
N ARG A 267 20.57 9.16 8.53
CA ARG A 267 19.27 9.81 8.70
C ARG A 267 18.14 8.88 8.25
N LEU A 268 17.23 8.56 9.16
CA LEU A 268 16.10 7.67 8.87
C LEU A 268 14.80 8.47 8.68
N ARG A 269 14.01 8.09 7.67
CA ARG A 269 12.63 8.53 7.53
C ARG A 269 11.72 7.54 8.27
N THR A 270 10.82 8.06 9.10
CA THR A 270 9.85 7.24 9.85
C THR A 270 8.41 7.51 9.44
N ARG A 271 8.16 8.55 8.63
CA ARG A 271 6.83 8.88 8.13
C ARG A 271 6.79 8.99 6.61
N TYR A 272 5.83 8.29 6.02
CA TYR A 272 5.63 8.17 4.58
C TYR A 272 4.20 8.61 4.24
N PRO A 273 3.98 9.91 3.97
CA PRO A 273 2.68 10.39 3.55
C PRO A 273 2.32 9.81 2.20
N ILE A 274 1.11 9.26 2.08
CA ILE A 274 0.62 8.63 0.87
C ILE A 274 0.11 9.73 -0.08
N ALA A 275 0.35 9.57 -1.38
CA ALA A 275 -0.11 10.51 -2.39
C ALA A 275 -1.64 10.60 -2.41
N PRO A 276 -2.24 11.81 -2.47
CA PRO A 276 -3.68 11.96 -2.53
C PRO A 276 -4.21 11.58 -3.92
N LEU A 277 -5.01 10.51 -3.98
CA LEU A 277 -5.50 9.92 -5.23
C LEU A 277 -6.58 10.73 -5.96
N PHE A 278 -7.21 11.73 -5.31
CA PHE A 278 -8.30 12.50 -5.93
C PHE A 278 -7.88 13.17 -7.26
N ARG A 279 -6.62 13.62 -7.36
CA ARG A 279 -6.12 14.20 -8.61
C ARG A 279 -5.82 13.10 -9.64
N GLU A 280 -5.30 11.97 -9.20
CA GLU A 280 -4.85 10.86 -10.05
C GLU A 280 -5.98 10.08 -10.71
N GLY A 281 -7.15 10.02 -10.06
CA GLY A 281 -8.35 9.40 -10.64
C GLY A 281 -8.96 10.16 -11.82
N SER A 282 -8.63 11.44 -12.01
CA SER A 282 -9.18 12.25 -13.10
C SER A 282 -8.61 11.85 -14.45
N SER A 283 -9.43 11.90 -15.51
CA SER A 283 -8.97 11.64 -16.88
C SER A 283 -7.81 12.57 -17.28
N VAL A 284 -7.90 13.84 -16.90
CA VAL A 284 -6.84 14.84 -17.17
C VAL A 284 -5.51 14.43 -16.54
N TYR A 285 -5.50 13.95 -15.30
CA TYR A 285 -4.27 13.53 -14.66
C TYR A 285 -3.72 12.26 -15.29
N LYS A 286 -4.58 11.28 -15.62
CA LYS A 286 -4.15 10.05 -16.28
C LYS A 286 -3.46 10.33 -17.61
N GLU A 287 -4.03 11.22 -18.44
CA GLU A 287 -3.41 11.68 -19.69
C GLU A 287 -2.11 12.44 -19.45
N LEU A 288 -2.05 13.31 -18.43
CA LEU A 288 -0.85 14.05 -18.08
C LEU A 288 0.28 13.11 -17.59
N ASP A 289 -0.06 12.11 -16.78
CA ASP A 289 0.91 11.16 -16.26
C ASP A 289 1.43 10.23 -17.36
N ALA A 290 0.54 9.76 -18.24
CA ALA A 290 0.93 9.05 -19.46
C ALA A 290 1.86 9.91 -20.34
N LEU A 291 1.57 11.21 -20.51
CA LEU A 291 2.45 12.12 -21.24
C LEU A 291 3.82 12.28 -20.56
N LYS A 292 3.89 12.37 -19.22
CA LYS A 292 5.18 12.41 -18.50
C LYS A 292 5.98 11.14 -18.77
N GLU A 293 5.33 9.97 -18.73
CA GLU A 293 5.97 8.69 -19.00
C GLU A 293 6.54 8.64 -20.43
N LEU A 294 5.73 9.04 -21.42
CA LEU A 294 6.14 9.16 -22.82
C LEU A 294 7.35 10.10 -22.98
N VAL A 295 7.39 11.22 -22.28
CA VAL A 295 8.50 12.19 -22.39
C VAL A 295 9.76 11.68 -21.67
N ASN A 296 9.62 11.06 -20.50
CA ASN A 296 10.76 10.54 -19.73
C ASN A 296 11.41 9.33 -20.41
N PHE A 297 10.62 8.53 -21.12
CA PHE A 297 11.04 7.28 -21.76
C PHE A 297 10.72 7.31 -23.25
N ILE A 298 11.04 8.43 -23.90
CA ILE A 298 10.66 8.71 -25.29
C ILE A 298 11.23 7.69 -26.28
N ASP A 299 12.43 7.18 -25.99
CA ASP A 299 13.09 6.19 -26.86
C ASP A 299 12.42 4.81 -26.79
N SER A 300 11.87 4.42 -25.63
CA SER A 300 11.20 3.11 -25.48
C SER A 300 9.73 3.14 -25.85
N HIS A 301 9.08 4.31 -25.78
CA HIS A 301 7.68 4.50 -26.11
C HIS A 301 7.46 5.21 -27.45
N SER A 302 8.49 5.33 -28.28
CA SER A 302 8.42 6.04 -29.56
C SER A 302 7.36 5.46 -30.50
N ASN A 303 7.03 4.17 -30.36
CA ASN A 303 5.98 3.47 -31.10
C ASN A 303 4.55 3.85 -30.69
N LEU A 304 4.35 4.44 -29.51
CA LEU A 304 3.06 4.95 -29.05
C LEU A 304 2.77 6.36 -29.57
N LEU A 305 3.79 7.07 -30.07
CA LEU A 305 3.65 8.40 -30.65
C LEU A 305 3.16 8.30 -32.10
N GLN A 306 2.19 9.14 -32.46
CA GLN A 306 1.70 9.21 -33.85
C GLN A 306 2.82 9.60 -34.83
N ASP A 307 3.67 10.54 -34.42
CA ASP A 307 4.86 10.96 -35.15
C ASP A 307 6.08 10.86 -34.20
N PRO A 308 6.92 9.81 -34.32
CA PRO A 308 8.07 9.63 -33.46
C PRO A 308 9.09 10.77 -33.65
N PRO A 309 9.57 11.41 -32.57
CA PRO A 309 10.62 12.41 -32.68
C PRO A 309 11.91 11.78 -33.18
N SER A 310 12.60 12.47 -34.07
CA SER A 310 13.89 12.06 -34.63
C SER A 310 15.02 12.32 -33.62
N LEU A 311 14.99 11.63 -32.48
CA LEU A 311 16.08 11.64 -31.50
C LEU A 311 16.97 10.41 -31.69
N VAL A 312 18.26 10.67 -31.80
CA VAL A 312 19.28 9.71 -32.21
C VAL A 312 19.64 8.79 -31.04
N GLY A 313 19.57 7.47 -31.28
CA GLY A 313 20.47 6.49 -30.67
C GLY A 313 19.86 5.47 -29.72
N LYS A 314 19.64 4.25 -30.27
CA LYS A 314 19.24 3.01 -29.61
C LYS A 314 17.87 3.05 -28.91
N VAL A 315 16.87 2.63 -29.67
CA VAL A 315 15.57 2.14 -29.19
C VAL A 315 15.82 1.05 -28.13
N PRO A 316 15.47 1.26 -26.85
CA PRO A 316 15.22 0.14 -25.96
C PRO A 316 13.95 -0.52 -26.49
N GLN A 317 14.06 -1.69 -27.09
CA GLN A 317 12.88 -2.50 -27.38
C GLN A 317 12.27 -2.86 -26.03
N LEU A 318 11.14 -2.22 -25.68
CA LEU A 318 10.27 -2.75 -24.65
C LEU A 318 9.86 -4.15 -25.12
N GLN A 319 10.36 -5.18 -24.45
CA GLN A 319 9.97 -6.54 -24.78
C GLN A 319 8.48 -6.68 -24.43
N PRO A 320 7.66 -7.25 -25.33
CA PRO A 320 6.26 -7.47 -25.02
C PRO A 320 6.13 -8.37 -23.79
N ASP A 321 5.03 -8.20 -23.06
CA ASP A 321 4.69 -9.10 -21.96
C ASP A 321 4.73 -10.55 -22.43
N ALA A 322 5.29 -11.42 -21.61
CA ALA A 322 5.32 -12.83 -21.91
C ALA A 322 3.89 -13.38 -21.81
N HIS A 323 3.41 -13.86 -22.94
CA HIS A 323 2.06 -14.41 -23.10
C HIS A 323 2.09 -15.91 -22.86
N PHE A 324 1.18 -16.39 -22.03
CA PHE A 324 1.03 -17.80 -21.74
C PHE A 324 -0.42 -18.23 -21.87
N ARG A 325 -0.59 -19.53 -22.09
CA ARG A 325 -1.88 -20.19 -22.15
C ARG A 325 -1.91 -21.42 -21.26
N THR A 326 -3.02 -21.62 -20.56
CA THR A 326 -3.29 -22.85 -19.81
C THR A 326 -3.59 -24.01 -20.76
N THR A 327 -3.38 -25.25 -20.30
CA THR A 327 -3.90 -26.42 -21.03
C THR A 327 -5.43 -26.38 -21.13
N LEU A 328 -6.04 -27.08 -22.08
CA LEU A 328 -7.50 -27.15 -22.14
C LEU A 328 -8.10 -27.77 -20.86
N ALA A 329 -9.12 -27.12 -20.31
CA ALA A 329 -9.90 -27.61 -19.18
C ALA A 329 -10.55 -28.96 -19.52
N THR A 330 -10.55 -29.89 -18.56
CA THR A 330 -11.07 -31.25 -18.74
C THR A 330 -12.35 -31.50 -17.95
N LYS A 331 -12.80 -30.57 -17.10
CA LYS A 331 -14.01 -30.74 -16.30
C LYS A 331 -15.17 -29.92 -16.85
N ASP A 332 -16.36 -30.48 -16.68
CA ASP A 332 -17.63 -29.91 -17.06
C ASP A 332 -18.58 -29.96 -15.83
N PRO A 333 -19.17 -28.84 -15.40
CA PRO A 333 -19.03 -27.46 -15.90
C PRO A 333 -17.67 -26.81 -15.53
N PRO A 334 -17.17 -25.83 -16.32
CA PRO A 334 -17.85 -25.09 -17.38
C PRO A 334 -17.63 -25.64 -18.81
N GLY A 335 -16.88 -26.73 -18.96
CA GLY A 335 -16.61 -27.35 -20.26
C GLY A 335 -15.24 -26.95 -20.80
N ARG A 336 -14.97 -27.35 -22.04
CA ARG A 336 -13.63 -27.27 -22.63
C ARG A 336 -13.27 -25.84 -23.01
N HIS A 337 -12.28 -25.27 -22.34
CA HIS A 337 -11.77 -23.92 -22.61
C HIS A 337 -10.31 -23.79 -22.14
N TYR A 338 -9.68 -22.64 -22.33
CA TYR A 338 -8.36 -22.29 -21.82
C TYR A 338 -8.36 -20.84 -21.34
N HIS A 339 -7.39 -20.46 -20.52
CA HIS A 339 -7.15 -19.07 -20.21
C HIS A 339 -5.79 -18.64 -20.73
N GLU A 340 -5.67 -17.34 -20.93
CA GLU A 340 -4.42 -16.69 -21.23
C GLU A 340 -3.95 -15.89 -20.02
N LEU A 341 -2.67 -15.66 -19.90
CA LEU A 341 -2.11 -14.78 -18.88
C LEU A 341 -0.93 -14.04 -19.47
N PHE A 342 -0.77 -12.80 -19.04
CA PHE A 342 0.29 -11.92 -19.47
C PHE A 342 1.11 -11.59 -18.23
N ILE A 343 2.42 -11.80 -18.33
CA ILE A 343 3.34 -11.39 -17.28
C ILE A 343 4.33 -10.41 -17.87
N GLU A 344 4.59 -9.33 -17.13
CA GLU A 344 5.62 -8.38 -17.51
C GLU A 344 6.97 -9.07 -17.67
N HIS A 345 7.82 -8.56 -18.57
CA HIS A 345 9.15 -9.12 -18.80
C HIS A 345 9.97 -9.22 -17.50
N ALA A 346 9.81 -8.29 -16.56
CA ALA A 346 10.48 -8.33 -15.26
C ALA A 346 10.07 -9.57 -14.43
N ASP A 347 8.78 -9.94 -14.46
CA ASP A 347 8.27 -11.12 -13.76
C ASP A 347 8.60 -12.42 -14.49
N TYR A 348 8.67 -12.39 -15.82
CA TYR A 348 9.20 -13.49 -16.63
C TYR A 348 10.63 -13.85 -16.20
N GLU A 349 11.52 -12.87 -16.13
CA GLU A 349 12.92 -13.07 -15.70
C GLU A 349 13.02 -13.59 -14.25
N ARG A 350 12.10 -13.18 -13.38
CA ARG A 350 12.04 -13.66 -11.98
C ARG A 350 11.58 -15.10 -11.91
N ALA A 351 10.52 -15.45 -12.65
CA ALA A 351 10.03 -16.81 -12.69
C ALA A 351 11.08 -17.78 -13.27
N LEU A 352 11.90 -17.34 -14.23
CA LEU A 352 13.07 -18.08 -14.72
C LEU A 352 14.10 -18.40 -13.62
N ARG A 353 14.16 -17.59 -12.56
CA ARG A 353 14.99 -17.81 -11.36
C ARG A 353 14.27 -18.61 -10.27
N HIS A 354 13.20 -19.33 -10.61
CA HIS A 354 12.40 -20.16 -9.70
C HIS A 354 11.62 -19.36 -8.65
N GLU A 355 11.43 -18.04 -8.86
CA GLU A 355 10.47 -17.29 -8.05
C GLU A 355 9.04 -17.64 -8.46
N LYS A 356 8.14 -17.54 -7.48
CA LYS A 356 6.69 -17.72 -7.66
C LYS A 356 6.04 -16.37 -7.93
N ILE A 357 5.23 -16.31 -8.98
CA ILE A 357 4.54 -15.10 -9.43
C ILE A 357 3.04 -15.38 -9.44
N THR A 358 2.25 -14.52 -8.80
CA THR A 358 0.79 -14.65 -8.79
C THR A 358 0.18 -13.73 -9.83
N VAL A 359 -0.60 -14.28 -10.75
CA VAL A 359 -1.22 -13.56 -11.87
C VAL A 359 -2.68 -13.96 -12.04
N GLU A 360 -3.52 -13.00 -12.43
CA GLU A 360 -4.91 -13.28 -12.81
C GLU A 360 -4.96 -13.67 -14.29
N THR A 361 -5.65 -14.76 -14.61
CA THR A 361 -5.84 -15.15 -16.00
C THR A 361 -6.90 -14.30 -16.70
N THR A 362 -6.89 -14.26 -18.02
CA THR A 362 -7.98 -13.73 -18.82
C THR A 362 -9.27 -14.48 -18.51
N GLN A 363 -10.38 -13.82 -18.75
CA GLN A 363 -11.67 -14.45 -18.59
C GLN A 363 -12.01 -15.31 -19.81
N GLU A 364 -12.34 -16.57 -19.58
CA GLU A 364 -12.89 -17.47 -20.58
C GLU A 364 -14.00 -18.29 -19.94
N SER A 365 -15.05 -18.64 -20.70
CA SER A 365 -16.18 -19.43 -20.20
C SER A 365 -16.74 -18.89 -18.86
N SER A 366 -16.87 -17.57 -18.76
CA SER A 366 -17.44 -16.83 -17.62
C SER A 366 -16.72 -16.93 -16.27
N HIS A 367 -15.42 -17.25 -16.24
CA HIS A 367 -14.61 -17.19 -15.01
C HIS A 367 -13.15 -16.83 -15.27
N THR A 368 -12.40 -16.57 -14.19
CA THR A 368 -10.95 -16.34 -14.16
C THR A 368 -10.30 -17.17 -13.04
N HIS A 369 -9.00 -17.40 -13.13
CA HIS A 369 -8.19 -17.99 -12.07
C HIS A 369 -7.16 -17.00 -11.53
N MET A 370 -6.89 -17.09 -10.22
CA MET A 370 -5.63 -16.56 -9.66
C MET A 370 -4.62 -17.70 -9.62
N VAL A 371 -3.59 -17.63 -10.45
CA VAL A 371 -2.57 -18.68 -10.55
C VAL A 371 -1.23 -18.21 -10.00
N GLU A 372 -0.58 -19.04 -9.20
CA GLU A 372 0.83 -18.91 -8.83
C GLU A 372 1.65 -19.72 -9.83
N ILE A 373 2.60 -19.08 -10.51
CA ILE A 373 3.39 -19.68 -11.59
C ILE A 373 4.89 -19.62 -11.29
N THR A 374 5.66 -20.55 -11.84
CA THR A 374 7.13 -20.52 -11.80
C THR A 374 7.71 -21.29 -12.99
N TYR A 375 9.01 -21.13 -13.27
CA TYR A 375 9.73 -21.95 -14.24
C TYR A 375 10.41 -23.13 -13.53
N ASP A 376 10.15 -24.35 -13.98
CA ASP A 376 10.86 -25.53 -13.52
C ASP A 376 12.10 -25.77 -14.39
N SER A 377 13.30 -25.57 -13.82
CA SER A 377 14.58 -25.81 -14.53
C SER A 377 14.84 -27.26 -14.85
N HIS A 378 14.21 -28.21 -14.13
CA HIS A 378 14.48 -29.63 -14.32
C HIS A 378 13.71 -30.20 -15.52
N SER A 379 12.45 -29.79 -15.67
CA SER A 379 11.60 -30.20 -16.78
C SER A 379 11.57 -29.19 -17.94
N HIS A 380 12.19 -28.02 -17.77
CA HIS A 380 12.18 -26.90 -18.72
C HIS A 380 10.76 -26.41 -19.09
N HIS A 381 9.81 -26.56 -18.17
CA HIS A 381 8.42 -26.17 -18.36
C HIS A 381 7.99 -25.05 -17.43
N TRP A 382 7.02 -24.26 -17.89
CA TRP A 382 6.31 -23.30 -17.07
C TRP A 382 5.19 -24.01 -16.33
N VAL A 383 5.13 -23.85 -15.01
CA VAL A 383 4.21 -24.59 -14.17
C VAL A 383 3.41 -23.70 -13.25
N ILE A 384 2.15 -24.09 -13.04
CA ILE A 384 1.25 -23.54 -12.03
C ILE A 384 1.50 -24.31 -10.73
N THR A 385 1.95 -23.62 -9.69
CA THR A 385 2.18 -24.20 -8.36
C THR A 385 0.93 -24.13 -7.48
N GLN A 386 0.09 -23.11 -7.68
CA GLN A 386 -1.21 -22.99 -7.03
C GLN A 386 -2.23 -22.34 -7.98
N CYS A 387 -3.49 -22.72 -7.84
CA CYS A 387 -4.61 -22.20 -8.61
C CYS A 387 -5.80 -21.96 -7.68
N ASP A 388 -6.20 -20.70 -7.51
CA ASP A 388 -7.22 -20.24 -6.55
C ASP A 388 -6.99 -20.75 -5.11
N GLY A 389 -5.71 -20.87 -4.71
CA GLY A 389 -5.28 -21.34 -3.40
C GLY A 389 -5.16 -22.86 -3.25
N GLU A 390 -5.44 -23.62 -4.31
CA GLU A 390 -5.35 -25.09 -4.36
C GLU A 390 -4.16 -25.56 -5.21
N GLN A 391 -3.69 -26.81 -5.05
CA GLN A 391 -2.58 -27.33 -5.87
C GLN A 391 -2.92 -27.51 -7.35
N HIS A 392 -4.20 -27.68 -7.69
CA HIS A 392 -4.67 -27.93 -9.04
C HIS A 392 -5.86 -27.05 -9.35
N CYS A 393 -5.95 -26.57 -10.60
CA CYS A 393 -7.11 -25.82 -11.03
C CYS A 393 -8.36 -26.69 -11.02
N TRP A 394 -9.43 -26.08 -10.55
CA TRP A 394 -10.62 -26.81 -10.20
C TRP A 394 -11.44 -27.30 -11.39
N ASP A 395 -11.30 -26.64 -12.51
CA ASP A 395 -11.89 -26.87 -13.82
C ASP A 395 -11.07 -27.86 -14.67
N GLY A 396 -9.95 -28.35 -14.13
CA GLY A 396 -9.17 -29.44 -14.70
C GLY A 396 -8.06 -28.99 -15.65
N HIS A 397 -7.66 -27.72 -15.62
CA HIS A 397 -6.35 -27.38 -16.20
C HIS A 397 -5.25 -28.17 -15.50
N SER A 398 -4.34 -28.73 -16.31
CA SER A 398 -3.08 -29.23 -15.78
C SER A 398 -2.25 -28.08 -15.24
N ASN A 399 -1.25 -28.42 -14.42
CA ASN A 399 -0.32 -27.43 -13.89
C ASN A 399 0.70 -26.95 -14.95
N MET A 400 0.53 -27.25 -16.23
CA MET A 400 1.43 -26.78 -17.28
C MET A 400 0.91 -25.52 -17.97
N LEU A 401 1.83 -24.59 -18.23
CA LEU A 401 1.61 -23.43 -19.06
C LEU A 401 2.41 -23.54 -20.34
N THR A 402 1.78 -23.14 -21.44
CA THR A 402 2.45 -23.02 -22.74
C THR A 402 2.72 -21.55 -22.99
N LYS A 403 3.99 -21.19 -23.21
CA LYS A 403 4.34 -19.85 -23.69
C LYS A 403 3.82 -19.70 -25.13
N ILE A 404 3.12 -18.62 -25.39
CA ILE A 404 2.65 -18.21 -26.70
C ILE A 404 3.61 -17.11 -27.15
N ASP A 405 4.29 -17.32 -28.29
CA ASP A 405 5.24 -16.34 -28.85
C ASP A 405 4.54 -15.29 -29.72
#